data_AF-A0A9N9JEU6-F1
#
_entry.id   AF-A0A9N9JEU6-F1
#
_cell.length_a   1.000
_cell.length_b   1.000
_cell.length_c   1.000
_cell.angle_alpha   90.00
_cell.angle_beta   90.00
_cell.angle_gamma   90.00
#
_symmetry.space_group_name_H-M   'P 1'
#
loop_
_entity.id
_entity.type
_entity.pdbx_description
1 polymer ?
#
loop_
_entity_poly.entity_id
_entity_poly.type
_entity_poly.pdbx_seq_one_letter_code
_entity_poly.pdbx_strand_id
1 'polypeptide(L)'
;RKSKIPVPSSPYTSERQESPGSSSSAYISDQNTPNETRVGGRGLYPVWKYFQRQKTKSNGYYSAKCDYCSTKWSRGEPVKLEAHLALECSYVEEHVRQFYLLCVACRNNLEEQSEHSKRQKLNNQHGLTKFFPQKTGGGLSEGRSNTINVALLKAFVVCGISFSVIENLFFINLLQTLCPEYQPPSREVLARRLLDQEYSKVVIKREAIFRESNNLTI
;
A
#
# COMPACT_ATOMS: atom_id res chain seq x y z
N ARG A 1 -37.11 -36.89 -35.06
CA ARG A 1 -36.29 -38.06 -35.46
C ARG A 1 -34.89 -37.56 -35.79
N LYS A 2 -33.92 -37.71 -34.88
CA LYS A 2 -32.67 -38.51 -35.04
C LYS A 2 -31.87 -38.15 -36.31
N SER A 3 -30.83 -37.31 -36.25
CA SER A 3 -29.40 -37.57 -35.88
C SER A 3 -28.54 -38.14 -37.02
N LYS A 4 -27.45 -37.45 -37.42
CA LYS A 4 -26.05 -37.97 -37.45
C LYS A 4 -25.03 -36.98 -38.01
N ILE A 5 -23.91 -36.86 -37.30
CA ILE A 5 -22.60 -36.33 -37.72
C ILE A 5 -21.89 -37.41 -38.56
N PRO A 6 -20.90 -37.03 -39.40
CA PRO A 6 -19.60 -37.71 -39.29
C PRO A 6 -18.38 -36.76 -39.33
N VAL A 7 -17.41 -37.07 -38.45
CA VAL A 7 -15.99 -36.68 -38.51
C VAL A 7 -15.27 -37.65 -39.47
N PRO A 8 -14.15 -37.26 -40.09
CA PRO A 8 -12.88 -37.96 -39.83
C PRO A 8 -11.66 -36.99 -39.96
N SER A 9 -10.41 -37.22 -39.57
CA SER A 9 -9.66 -38.19 -38.76
C SER A 9 -8.20 -37.71 -38.77
N SER A 10 -7.50 -37.79 -37.63
CA SER A 10 -6.03 -37.65 -37.51
C SER A 10 -5.31 -38.95 -37.93
N PRO A 11 -4.02 -38.89 -38.33
CA PRO A 11 -2.96 -39.62 -37.58
C PRO A 11 -1.67 -38.78 -37.41
N TYR A 12 -1.04 -38.65 -36.22
CA TYR A 12 0.02 -39.50 -35.60
C TYR A 12 1.24 -39.73 -36.54
N THR A 13 2.51 -39.35 -36.27
CA THR A 13 3.49 -39.70 -35.19
C THR A 13 4.69 -38.71 -35.22
N SER A 14 5.21 -38.19 -34.10
CA SER A 14 6.33 -38.68 -33.24
C SER A 14 7.72 -38.70 -33.89
N GLU A 15 8.68 -37.93 -33.35
CA GLU A 15 9.99 -38.43 -32.90
C GLU A 15 10.79 -37.39 -32.08
N ARG A 16 11.56 -37.90 -31.12
CA ARG A 16 12.36 -37.26 -30.07
C ARG A 16 13.74 -37.91 -30.12
N GLN A 17 14.83 -37.14 -29.97
CA GLN A 17 16.10 -37.44 -29.23
C GLN A 17 17.22 -36.48 -29.69
N GLU A 18 17.75 -35.61 -28.81
CA GLU A 18 18.94 -35.73 -27.92
C GLU A 18 20.29 -35.34 -28.58
N SER A 19 21.02 -34.46 -27.86
CA SER A 19 22.33 -33.83 -28.17
C SER A 19 23.54 -34.79 -28.07
N PRO A 20 24.78 -34.40 -28.45
CA PRO A 20 25.71 -33.76 -27.48
C PRO A 20 26.81 -32.80 -28.01
N GLY A 21 27.31 -31.92 -27.12
CA GLY A 21 28.64 -31.24 -26.94
C GLY A 21 29.55 -30.81 -28.13
N SER A 22 30.52 -29.88 -28.03
CA SER A 22 31.07 -29.02 -26.97
C SER A 22 32.16 -28.10 -27.59
N SER A 23 32.49 -26.99 -26.91
CA SER A 23 33.69 -26.12 -26.99
C SER A 23 33.72 -24.95 -28.00
N SER A 24 34.20 -23.74 -27.69
CA SER A 24 34.49 -22.97 -26.47
C SER A 24 35.00 -21.57 -26.88
N SER A 25 34.62 -20.50 -26.15
CA SER A 25 35.37 -19.25 -25.82
C SER A 25 34.43 -18.02 -25.83
N ALA A 26 33.85 -17.57 -24.70
CA ALA A 26 34.46 -16.96 -23.50
C ALA A 26 34.77 -15.45 -23.65
N TYR A 27 33.85 -14.62 -23.17
CA TYR A 27 34.16 -13.47 -22.32
C TYR A 27 33.00 -13.21 -21.34
N ILE A 28 33.31 -13.41 -20.05
CA ILE A 28 32.51 -13.12 -18.86
C ILE A 28 32.96 -11.75 -18.34
N SER A 29 32.03 -10.96 -17.81
CA SER A 29 32.35 -10.08 -16.67
C SER A 29 31.12 -9.91 -15.76
N ASP A 30 31.19 -10.63 -14.64
CA ASP A 30 30.36 -10.55 -13.45
C ASP A 30 30.36 -9.15 -12.80
N GLN A 31 29.20 -8.74 -12.28
CA GLN A 31 29.09 -7.86 -11.10
C GLN A 31 27.91 -8.31 -10.20
N ASN A 32 28.16 -9.37 -9.43
CA ASN A 32 28.04 -9.39 -7.96
C ASN A 32 26.69 -9.00 -7.32
N THR A 33 25.86 -10.00 -6.98
CA THR A 33 24.81 -9.90 -5.96
C THR A 33 25.40 -10.14 -4.57
N PRO A 34 25.33 -9.19 -3.61
CA PRO A 34 25.77 -9.46 -2.25
C PRO A 34 24.71 -10.26 -1.49
N ASN A 35 25.13 -11.44 -1.05
CA ASN A 35 24.48 -12.38 -0.13
C ASN A 35 23.58 -11.73 0.94
N GLU A 36 22.37 -12.28 1.07
CA GLU A 36 21.49 -12.09 2.23
C GLU A 36 22.13 -12.72 3.48
N THR A 37 22.85 -11.92 4.26
CA THR A 37 23.13 -12.28 5.65
C THR A 37 21.90 -12.00 6.50
N ARG A 38 21.34 -13.07 7.09
CA ARG A 38 20.27 -13.04 8.09
C ARG A 38 20.71 -12.16 9.28
N VAL A 39 20.17 -10.96 9.39
CA VAL A 39 20.33 -10.10 10.57
C VAL A 39 18.96 -9.93 11.22
N GLY A 40 18.79 -10.53 12.41
CA GLY A 40 17.60 -10.35 13.23
C GLY A 40 17.41 -8.88 13.57
N GLY A 41 16.34 -8.29 13.03
CA GLY A 41 15.94 -6.90 13.24
C GLY A 41 14.63 -6.63 12.52
N ARG A 42 13.89 -5.60 12.94
CA ARG A 42 12.71 -5.13 12.19
C ARG A 42 13.12 -4.90 10.74
N GLY A 43 12.40 -5.52 9.81
CA GLY A 43 12.67 -5.42 8.38
C GLY A 43 12.83 -3.96 7.92
N LEU A 44 13.65 -3.75 6.90
CA LEU A 44 13.88 -2.43 6.32
C LEU A 44 12.56 -1.81 5.84
N TYR A 45 12.37 -0.52 6.10
CA TYR A 45 11.22 0.22 5.60
C TYR A 45 11.13 0.10 4.07
N PRO A 46 9.91 -0.10 3.49
CA PRO A 46 9.73 -0.28 2.05
C PRO A 46 10.36 0.82 1.18
N VAL A 47 10.44 2.04 1.71
CA VAL A 47 11.05 3.21 1.04
C VAL A 47 12.51 2.98 0.62
N TRP A 48 13.26 2.16 1.35
CA TRP A 48 14.67 1.90 1.06
C TRP A 48 14.93 1.15 -0.26
N LYS A 49 13.89 0.64 -0.93
CA LYS A 49 14.02 0.05 -2.27
C LYS A 49 14.40 1.07 -3.34
N TYR A 50 14.17 2.36 -3.08
CA TYR A 50 14.38 3.47 -4.02
C TYR A 50 15.57 4.36 -3.66
N PHE A 51 16.38 3.92 -2.69
CA PHE A 51 17.52 4.67 -2.19
C PHE A 51 18.75 3.79 -1.98
N GLN A 52 19.89 4.25 -2.49
CA GLN A 52 21.20 3.74 -2.14
C GLN A 52 21.55 4.06 -0.68
N ARG A 53 21.93 3.01 0.06
CA ARG A 53 22.36 3.09 1.45
C ARG A 53 23.88 3.17 1.53
N GLN A 54 24.39 4.14 2.27
CA GLN A 54 25.81 4.14 2.67
C GLN A 54 25.89 4.18 4.21
N LYS A 55 26.82 3.39 4.77
CA LYS A 55 27.07 3.40 6.23
C LYS A 55 27.76 4.70 6.59
N THR A 56 27.23 5.43 7.57
CA THR A 56 27.90 6.60 8.11
C THR A 56 28.85 6.20 9.25
N LYS A 57 29.88 7.02 9.51
CA LYS A 57 30.88 6.76 10.57
C LYS A 57 30.32 6.95 12.00
N SER A 58 29.07 7.40 12.17
CA SER A 58 28.48 7.67 13.50
C SER A 58 27.12 6.98 13.69
N ASN A 59 26.94 6.34 14.84
CA ASN A 59 25.68 5.85 15.43
C ASN A 59 24.55 5.46 14.47
N GLY A 60 24.52 4.21 14.01
CA GLY A 60 23.29 3.48 13.64
C GLY A 60 22.43 3.97 12.46
N TYR A 61 22.71 5.15 11.89
CA TYR A 61 21.94 5.72 10.77
C TYR A 61 22.66 5.54 9.44
N TYR A 62 21.89 5.19 8.41
CA TYR A 62 22.36 5.13 7.03
C TYR A 62 22.20 6.50 6.38
N SER A 63 23.18 6.92 5.58
CA SER A 63 22.96 7.99 4.61
C SER A 63 22.20 7.42 3.42
N ALA A 64 21.40 8.27 2.79
CA ALA A 64 20.56 7.90 1.65
C ALA A 64 20.95 8.72 0.43
N LYS A 65 20.89 8.09 -0.74
CA LYS A 65 20.93 8.76 -2.04
C LYS A 65 19.75 8.26 -2.87
N CYS A 66 18.96 9.17 -3.41
CA CYS A 66 17.81 8.80 -4.25
C CYS A 66 18.30 8.15 -5.55
N ASP A 67 17.71 7.02 -5.94
CA ASP A 67 18.07 6.32 -7.19
C ASP A 67 17.60 7.05 -8.45
N TYR A 68 16.57 7.89 -8.34
CA TYR A 68 15.98 8.62 -9.47
C TYR A 68 16.66 9.98 -9.73
N CYS A 69 16.72 10.85 -8.72
CA CYS A 69 17.23 12.23 -8.89
C CYS A 69 18.60 12.46 -8.25
N SER A 70 19.20 11.43 -7.62
CA SER A 70 20.52 11.50 -6.97
C SER A 70 20.67 12.51 -5.83
N THR A 71 19.58 13.08 -5.30
CA THR A 71 19.58 13.87 -4.06
C THR A 71 20.13 13.04 -2.90
N LYS A 72 20.89 13.67 -1.99
CA LYS A 72 21.61 13.00 -0.90
C LYS A 72 21.16 13.50 0.46
N TRP A 73 21.08 12.58 1.42
CA TRP A 73 20.83 12.86 2.83
C TRP A 73 21.93 12.27 3.68
N SER A 74 22.52 13.09 4.56
CA SER A 74 23.48 12.63 5.57
C SER A 74 22.86 11.66 6.58
N ARG A 75 21.55 11.79 6.83
CA ARG A 75 20.72 10.86 7.61
C ARG A 75 19.47 10.50 6.81
N GLY A 76 19.35 9.24 6.40
CA GLY A 76 18.20 8.70 5.67
C GLY A 76 17.04 8.38 6.61
N GLU A 77 16.28 9.40 6.97
CA GLU A 77 15.09 9.25 7.79
C GLU A 77 13.89 8.83 6.91
N PRO A 78 13.25 7.66 7.16
CA PRO A 78 12.20 7.13 6.27
C PRO A 78 11.11 8.13 5.92
N VAL A 79 10.63 8.93 6.89
CA VAL A 79 9.58 9.94 6.67
C VAL A 79 10.00 10.99 5.64
N LYS A 80 11.25 11.46 5.71
CA LYS A 80 11.79 12.43 4.75
C LYS A 80 11.99 11.82 3.37
N LEU A 81 12.44 10.57 3.32
CA LEU A 81 12.61 9.84 2.06
C LEU A 81 11.27 9.61 1.36
N GLU A 82 10.21 9.28 2.11
CA GLU A 82 8.86 9.13 1.58
C GLU A 82 8.30 10.46 1.05
N ALA A 83 8.45 11.56 1.80
CA ALA A 83 8.04 12.89 1.37
C ALA A 83 8.75 13.31 0.08
N HIS A 84 10.05 13.03 -0.03
CA HIS A 84 10.80 13.28 -1.25
C HIS A 84 10.24 12.52 -2.45
N LEU A 85 9.95 11.22 -2.32
CA LEU A 85 9.34 10.44 -3.40
C LEU A 85 7.93 10.94 -3.77
N ALA A 86 7.17 11.43 -2.80
CA ALA A 86 5.80 11.88 -3.01
C ALA A 86 5.69 13.26 -3.67
N LEU A 87 6.54 14.22 -3.26
CA LEU A 87 6.31 15.64 -3.51
C LEU A 87 7.42 16.33 -4.32
N GLU A 88 8.65 15.83 -4.26
CA GLU A 88 9.83 16.56 -4.74
C GLU A 88 10.52 15.89 -5.93
N CYS A 89 10.52 14.55 -5.96
CA CYS A 89 11.27 13.81 -6.97
C CYS A 89 10.60 13.91 -8.35
N SER A 90 11.29 14.53 -9.31
CA SER A 90 10.77 14.70 -10.68
C SER A 90 10.83 13.43 -11.54
N TYR A 91 11.72 12.49 -11.20
CA TYR A 91 12.04 11.32 -12.04
C TYR A 91 11.47 10.00 -11.51
N VAL A 92 10.76 10.01 -10.39
CA VAL A 92 10.13 8.79 -9.85
C VAL A 92 8.91 8.40 -10.69
N GLU A 93 8.70 7.09 -10.82
CA GLU A 93 7.54 6.52 -11.50
C GLU A 93 6.23 6.96 -10.83
N GLU A 94 5.20 7.20 -11.64
CA GLU A 94 3.93 7.77 -11.18
C GLU A 94 3.26 6.92 -10.09
N HIS A 95 3.24 5.60 -10.25
CA HIS A 95 2.64 4.69 -9.29
C HIS A 95 3.37 4.70 -7.92
N VAL A 96 4.70 4.86 -7.92
CA VAL A 96 5.51 4.99 -6.70
C VAL A 96 5.24 6.33 -6.03
N ARG A 97 5.19 7.42 -6.81
CA ARG A 97 4.82 8.76 -6.32
C ARG A 97 3.45 8.75 -5.65
N GLN A 98 2.46 8.17 -6.32
CA GLN A 98 1.08 8.11 -5.83
C GLN A 98 0.96 7.28 -4.55
N PHE A 99 1.66 6.14 -4.46
CA PHE A 99 1.74 5.34 -3.24
C PHE A 99 2.27 6.15 -2.06
N TYR A 100 3.42 6.83 -2.22
CA TYR A 100 4.02 7.59 -1.13
C TYR A 100 3.26 8.88 -0.80
N LEU A 101 2.58 9.48 -1.77
CA LEU A 101 1.68 10.62 -1.54
C LEU A 101 0.58 10.26 -0.53
N LEU A 102 0.05 9.04 -0.61
CA LEU A 102 -0.95 8.55 0.35
C LEU A 102 -0.34 8.22 1.70
N CYS A 103 0.86 7.62 1.74
CA CYS A 103 1.58 7.40 2.99
C CYS A 103 1.80 8.71 3.75
N VAL A 104 2.19 9.77 3.05
CA VAL A 104 2.37 11.12 3.62
C VAL A 104 1.02 11.71 4.06
N ALA A 105 -0.02 11.65 3.23
CA ALA A 105 -1.34 12.19 3.57
C ALA A 105 -1.97 11.49 4.79
N CYS A 106 -1.84 10.17 4.90
CA CYS A 106 -2.36 9.40 6.02
C CYS A 106 -1.61 9.67 7.34
N ARG A 107 -0.32 10.02 7.28
CA ARG A 107 0.48 10.37 8.46
C ARG A 107 0.05 11.70 9.08
N ASN A 108 -0.23 12.71 8.27
CA ASN A 108 -0.68 14.02 8.76
C ASN A 108 -2.04 13.93 9.48
N ASN A 109 -2.94 13.05 9.01
CA ASN A 109 -4.23 12.81 9.68
C ASN A 109 -4.09 12.14 11.06
N LEU A 110 -2.98 11.44 11.35
CA LEU A 110 -2.69 10.86 12.67
C LEU A 110 -2.05 11.88 13.61
N GLU A 111 -1.24 12.80 13.09
CA GLU A 111 -0.60 13.85 13.90
C GLU A 111 -1.60 14.92 14.35
N GLU A 112 -2.59 15.29 13.52
CA GLU A 112 -3.70 16.18 13.91
C GLU A 112 -4.51 15.65 15.11
N GLN A 113 -4.55 14.32 15.32
CA GLN A 113 -5.17 13.72 16.51
C GLN A 113 -4.24 13.67 17.73
N SER A 114 -2.93 13.85 17.53
CA SER A 114 -1.91 13.71 18.57
C SER A 114 -1.56 15.02 19.29
N GLU A 115 -1.84 16.18 18.69
CA GLU A 115 -1.51 17.49 19.28
C GLU A 115 -2.33 17.84 20.53
N HIS A 116 -3.44 17.12 20.80
CA HIS A 116 -4.23 17.30 22.04
C HIS A 116 -3.68 16.54 23.27
N SER A 117 -2.59 15.78 23.15
CA SER A 117 -2.06 14.98 24.27
C SER A 117 -0.76 15.54 24.84
N LYS A 118 -0.78 16.79 25.32
CA LYS A 118 0.25 17.27 26.27
C LYS A 118 0.09 16.52 27.59
N ARG A 119 1.05 15.61 27.83
CA ARG A 119 1.44 14.99 29.11
C ARG A 119 0.71 15.54 30.35
N GLN A 120 -0.28 14.81 30.85
CA GLN A 120 -0.64 14.85 32.28
C GLN A 120 -0.22 13.54 32.95
N LYS A 121 0.43 13.69 34.09
CA LYS A 121 0.96 12.62 34.94
C LYS A 121 -0.13 11.61 35.28
N LEU A 122 0.22 10.33 35.15
CA LEU A 122 -0.53 9.18 35.64
C LEU A 122 -0.88 9.34 37.12
N ASN A 123 -2.17 9.44 37.43
CA ASN A 123 -2.72 8.77 38.60
C ASN A 123 -4.16 8.35 38.34
N ASN A 124 -4.50 7.18 38.88
CA ASN A 124 -5.75 6.45 38.84
C ASN A 124 -6.09 5.73 37.53
N GLN A 125 -5.89 4.42 37.63
CA GLN A 125 -6.28 3.37 36.71
C GLN A 125 -7.80 3.36 36.54
N HIS A 126 -8.28 3.88 35.41
CA HIS A 126 -9.63 3.61 34.91
C HIS A 126 -9.52 3.19 33.44
N GLY A 127 -9.55 1.87 33.21
CA GLY A 127 -10.00 1.25 31.95
C GLY A 127 -9.07 1.34 30.73
N LEU A 128 -8.16 0.38 30.61
CA LEU A 128 -7.55 -0.05 29.34
C LEU A 128 -8.56 -0.63 28.32
N THR A 129 -9.87 -0.54 28.59
CA THR A 129 -10.97 -1.18 27.84
C THR A 129 -11.36 -0.46 26.56
N LYS A 130 -10.76 0.69 26.24
CA LYS A 130 -11.05 1.43 24.99
C LYS A 130 -10.17 1.02 23.80
N PHE A 131 -9.03 0.37 24.07
CA PHE A 131 -8.07 -0.05 23.04
C PHE A 131 -8.06 -1.55 22.77
N PHE A 132 -8.57 -2.35 23.71
CA PHE A 132 -8.93 -3.74 23.46
C PHE A 132 -10.44 -3.87 23.64
N PRO A 133 -11.23 -4.15 22.59
CA PRO A 133 -12.60 -4.57 22.80
C PRO A 133 -12.54 -5.87 23.61
N GLN A 134 -13.06 -5.83 24.84
CA GLN A 134 -13.55 -7.05 25.47
C GLN A 134 -14.46 -7.73 24.46
N LYS A 135 -14.36 -9.05 24.34
CA LYS A 135 -15.36 -9.89 23.67
C LYS A 135 -16.71 -9.69 24.38
N THR A 136 -17.41 -8.62 24.05
CA THR A 136 -18.85 -8.53 24.21
C THR A 136 -19.41 -9.13 22.94
N GLY A 137 -20.20 -10.20 23.05
CA GLY A 137 -20.81 -10.91 21.93
C GLY A 137 -21.87 -10.10 21.17
N GLY A 138 -21.58 -8.83 20.85
CA GLY A 138 -22.32 -7.98 19.95
C GLY A 138 -21.39 -7.62 18.80
N GLY A 139 -21.86 -7.82 17.57
CA GLY A 139 -21.05 -7.71 16.36
C GLY A 139 -20.39 -6.35 16.14
N LEU A 140 -19.71 -6.24 14.99
CA LEU A 140 -18.94 -5.05 14.64
C LEU A 140 -19.78 -3.77 14.72
N SER A 141 -19.34 -2.81 15.54
CA SER A 141 -19.97 -1.48 15.62
C SER A 141 -20.05 -0.80 14.24
N GLU A 142 -21.19 -0.17 13.96
CA GLU A 142 -21.43 0.59 12.71
C GLU A 142 -20.33 1.61 12.42
N GLY A 143 -19.83 2.33 13.42
CA GLY A 143 -18.74 3.31 13.24
C GLY A 143 -17.43 2.65 12.80
N ARG A 144 -17.14 1.45 13.33
CA ARG A 144 -15.96 0.68 12.94
C ARG A 144 -16.12 0.09 11.54
N SER A 145 -17.31 -0.42 11.20
CA SER A 145 -17.62 -0.88 9.84
C SER A 145 -17.43 0.23 8.81
N ASN A 146 -17.93 1.43 9.10
CA ASN A 146 -17.77 2.59 8.22
C ASN A 146 -16.32 3.04 8.06
N THR A 147 -15.51 2.93 9.12
CA THR A 147 -14.07 3.21 9.03
C THR A 147 -13.37 2.22 8.08
N ILE A 148 -13.73 0.94 8.18
CA ILE A 148 -13.20 -0.10 7.28
C ILE A 148 -13.67 0.14 5.84
N ASN A 149 -14.94 0.49 5.63
CA ASN A 149 -15.50 0.82 4.32
C ASN A 149 -14.73 1.95 3.62
N VAL A 150 -14.43 3.03 4.34
CA VAL A 150 -13.67 4.17 3.79
C VAL A 150 -12.23 3.77 3.47
N ALA A 151 -11.58 2.97 4.32
CA ALA A 151 -10.24 2.48 4.07
C ALA A 151 -10.19 1.56 2.82
N LEU A 152 -11.16 0.66 2.69
CA LEU A 152 -11.31 -0.21 1.51
C LEU A 152 -11.54 0.61 0.24
N LEU A 153 -12.47 1.56 0.26
CA LEU A 153 -12.76 2.42 -0.87
C LEU A 153 -11.50 3.16 -1.35
N LYS A 154 -10.75 3.77 -0.41
CA LYS A 154 -9.50 4.45 -0.73
C LYS A 154 -8.48 3.49 -1.36
N ALA A 155 -8.31 2.30 -0.82
CA ALA A 155 -7.42 1.29 -1.38
C ALA A 155 -7.84 0.88 -2.80
N PHE A 156 -9.15 0.71 -3.05
CA PHE A 156 -9.66 0.35 -4.38
C PHE A 156 -9.38 1.44 -5.41
N VAL A 157 -9.71 2.70 -5.08
CA VAL A 157 -9.51 3.85 -5.98
C VAL A 157 -8.03 4.08 -6.27
N VAL A 158 -7.20 4.07 -5.24
CA VAL A 158 -5.76 4.33 -5.36
C VAL A 158 -5.06 3.25 -6.17
N CYS A 159 -5.34 1.98 -5.84
CA CYS A 159 -4.64 0.86 -6.45
C CYS A 159 -5.27 0.43 -7.78
N GLY A 160 -6.29 1.15 -8.27
CA GLY A 160 -7.01 0.80 -9.50
C GLY A 160 -7.70 -0.57 -9.43
N ILE A 161 -8.12 -1.00 -8.25
CA ILE A 161 -8.79 -2.29 -8.07
C ILE A 161 -10.25 -2.14 -8.54
N SER A 162 -10.66 -3.01 -9.44
CA SER A 162 -12.05 -3.07 -9.89
C SER A 162 -12.99 -3.30 -8.70
N PHE A 163 -14.06 -2.50 -8.59
CA PHE A 163 -15.05 -2.66 -7.53
C PHE A 163 -15.72 -4.04 -7.52
N SER A 164 -15.72 -4.77 -8.64
CA SER A 164 -16.21 -6.17 -8.69
C SER A 164 -15.43 -7.12 -7.78
N VAL A 165 -14.21 -6.77 -7.37
CA VAL A 165 -13.41 -7.58 -6.44
C VAL A 165 -14.03 -7.66 -5.05
N ILE A 166 -14.80 -6.65 -4.60
CA ILE A 166 -15.39 -6.65 -3.25
C ILE A 166 -16.41 -7.79 -3.05
N GLU A 167 -17.05 -8.24 -4.14
CA GLU A 167 -18.02 -9.33 -4.16
C GLU A 167 -17.39 -10.69 -4.51
N ASN A 168 -16.09 -10.72 -4.82
CA ASN A 168 -15.40 -11.96 -5.12
C ASN A 168 -15.27 -12.83 -3.85
N LEU A 169 -15.64 -14.11 -3.93
CA LEU A 169 -15.65 -15.02 -2.78
C LEU A 169 -14.27 -15.15 -2.09
N PHE A 170 -13.17 -15.16 -2.83
CA PHE A 170 -11.83 -15.21 -2.23
C PHE A 170 -11.51 -13.93 -1.46
N PHE A 171 -11.97 -12.78 -1.97
CA PHE A 171 -11.78 -11.50 -1.30
C PHE A 171 -12.68 -11.38 -0.07
N ILE A 172 -13.93 -11.84 -0.13
CA ILE A 172 -14.82 -11.92 1.04
C ILE A 172 -14.20 -12.83 2.11
N ASN A 173 -13.71 -14.01 1.72
CA ASN A 173 -13.04 -14.93 2.64
C ASN A 173 -11.79 -14.29 3.28
N LEU A 174 -11.01 -13.53 2.50
CA LEU A 174 -9.89 -12.76 3.03
C LEU A 174 -10.36 -11.75 4.09
N LEU A 175 -11.40 -10.97 3.80
CA LEU A 175 -11.93 -9.97 4.73
C LEU A 175 -12.50 -10.62 6.00
N GLN A 176 -13.19 -11.74 5.88
CA GLN A 176 -13.71 -12.50 7.01
C GLN A 176 -12.60 -13.14 7.84
N THR A 177 -11.50 -13.57 7.20
CA THR A 177 -10.32 -14.07 7.92
C THR A 177 -9.64 -12.98 8.75
N LEU A 178 -9.60 -11.75 8.22
CA LEU A 178 -9.05 -10.58 8.92
C LEU A 178 -10.01 -10.03 9.99
N CYS A 179 -11.30 -10.01 9.70
CA CYS A 179 -12.36 -9.49 10.57
C CYS A 179 -13.66 -10.30 10.37
N PRO A 180 -13.91 -11.34 11.19
CA PRO A 180 -15.03 -12.26 10.99
C PRO A 180 -16.41 -11.60 11.03
N GLU A 181 -16.54 -10.54 11.83
CA GLU A 181 -17.81 -9.83 12.04
C GLU A 181 -18.05 -8.72 11.00
N TYR A 182 -17.09 -8.46 10.11
CA TYR A 182 -17.23 -7.43 9.09
C TYR A 182 -18.01 -7.97 7.88
N GLN A 183 -19.06 -7.23 7.53
CA GLN A 183 -19.82 -7.47 6.31
C GLN A 183 -19.40 -6.46 5.25
N PRO A 184 -18.68 -6.88 4.19
CA PRO A 184 -18.28 -5.98 3.13
C PRO A 184 -19.50 -5.41 2.39
N PRO A 185 -19.43 -4.15 1.93
CA PRO A 185 -20.48 -3.55 1.13
C PRO A 185 -20.55 -4.23 -0.25
N SER A 186 -21.71 -4.15 -0.88
CA SER A 186 -21.83 -4.55 -2.28
C SER A 186 -21.01 -3.61 -3.17
N ARG A 187 -20.68 -4.10 -4.37
CA ARG A 187 -20.01 -3.32 -5.42
C ARG A 187 -20.76 -2.03 -5.70
N GLU A 188 -22.09 -2.09 -5.76
CA GLU A 188 -22.92 -0.92 -6.02
C GLU A 188 -22.83 0.11 -4.91
N VAL A 189 -22.90 -0.32 -3.65
CA VAL A 189 -22.77 0.58 -2.49
C VAL A 189 -21.38 1.20 -2.45
N LEU A 190 -20.34 0.41 -2.74
CA LEU A 190 -18.96 0.89 -2.76
C LEU A 190 -18.71 1.90 -3.89
N ALA A 191 -19.13 1.57 -5.11
CA ALA A 191 -18.83 2.34 -6.32
C ALA A 191 -19.72 3.57 -6.52
N ARG A 192 -20.97 3.54 -6.04
CA ARG A 192 -21.90 4.67 -6.14
C ARG A 192 -21.90 5.43 -4.83
N ARG A 193 -22.51 4.85 -3.79
CA ARG A 193 -22.82 5.58 -2.56
C ARG A 193 -21.57 6.05 -1.83
N LEU A 194 -20.65 5.13 -1.51
CA LEU A 194 -19.48 5.47 -0.70
C LEU A 194 -18.50 6.35 -1.49
N LEU A 195 -18.32 6.07 -2.78
CA LEU A 195 -17.49 6.89 -3.66
C LEU A 195 -18.03 8.31 -3.77
N ASP A 196 -19.32 8.49 -4.05
CA ASP A 196 -19.95 9.81 -4.17
C ASP A 196 -19.90 10.57 -2.84
N GLN A 197 -20.07 9.88 -1.71
CA GLN A 197 -19.94 10.48 -0.38
C GLN A 197 -18.52 10.98 -0.11
N GLU A 198 -17.50 10.19 -0.39
CA GLU A 198 -16.11 10.60 -0.21
C GLU A 198 -15.70 11.70 -1.20
N TYR A 199 -16.15 11.60 -2.45
CA TYR A 199 -15.94 12.64 -3.46
C TYR A 199 -16.55 13.97 -3.01
N SER A 200 -17.80 13.95 -2.53
CA SER A 200 -18.49 15.14 -2.03
C SER A 200 -17.75 15.79 -0.86
N LYS A 201 -17.23 14.99 0.08
CA LYS A 201 -16.41 15.49 1.19
C LYS A 201 -15.14 16.19 0.69
N VAL A 202 -14.48 15.61 -0.32
CA VAL A 202 -13.27 16.20 -0.93
C VAL A 202 -13.60 17.51 -1.64
N VAL A 203 -14.70 17.57 -2.39
CA VAL A 203 -15.17 18.79 -3.07
C VAL A 203 -15.47 19.89 -2.06
N ILE A 204 -16.26 19.59 -1.02
CA ILE A 204 -16.60 20.56 0.03
C ILE A 204 -15.33 21.07 0.74
N LYS A 205 -14.39 20.17 1.07
CA LYS A 205 -13.12 20.55 1.70
C LYS A 205 -12.28 21.44 0.79
N ARG A 206 -12.23 21.13 -0.51
CA ARG A 206 -11.53 21.95 -1.52
C ARG A 206 -12.13 23.35 -1.61
N GLU A 207 -13.46 23.46 -1.65
CA GLU A 207 -14.15 24.76 -1.70
C GLU A 207 -13.96 25.58 -0.42
N ALA A 208 -13.94 24.93 0.75
CA ALA A 208 -13.62 25.60 2.01
C ALA A 208 -12.23 26.23 1.99
N ILE A 209 -11.21 25.47 1.55
CA ILE A 209 -9.83 25.97 1.41
C ILE A 209 -9.76 27.15 0.42
N PHE A 210 -10.48 27.09 -0.69
CA PHE A 210 -10.51 28.18 -1.66
C PHE A 210 -11.18 29.45 -1.10
N ARG A 211 -12.27 29.31 -0.34
CA ARG A 211 -12.91 30.45 0.33
C ARG A 211 -12.01 31.09 1.38
N GLU A 212 -11.35 30.27 2.20
CA GLU A 212 -10.42 30.75 3.23
C GLU A 212 -9.24 31.50 2.61
N SER A 213 -8.72 31.05 1.47
CA SER A 213 -7.62 31.74 0.77
C SER A 213 -8.05 33.06 0.13
N ASN A 214 -9.26 33.19 -0.42
CA ASN A 214 -9.75 34.45 -0.98
C ASN A 214 -9.99 35.52 0.10
N ASN A 215 -10.37 35.11 1.32
CA ASN A 215 -10.52 36.00 2.47
C ASN A 215 -9.19 36.54 3.02
N LEU A 216 -8.04 36.07 2.49
CA LEU A 216 -6.69 36.53 2.82
C LEU A 216 -6.12 37.53 1.79
N THR A 217 -6.93 38.01 0.83
CA THR A 217 -6.48 39.02 -0.14
C THR A 217 -6.42 40.39 0.55
N ILE A 218 -5.20 40.88 0.78
CA ILE A 218 -4.85 42.19 1.37
C ILE A 218 -5.00 43.30 0.33
#